data_AF-A0A2B5IVP8-F1
#
_entry.id   AF-A0A2B5IVP8-F1
#
_cell.length_a   1.000
_cell.length_b   1.000
_cell.length_c   1.000
_cell.angle_alpha   90.00
_cell.angle_beta   90.00
_cell.angle_gamma   90.00
#
_symmetry.space_group_name_H-M   'P 1'
#
loop_
_entity.id
_entity.type
_entity.pdbx_description
1 polymer ?
#
loop_
_entity_poly.entity_id
_entity_poly.type
_entity_poly.pdbx_seq_one_letter_code
_entity_poly.pdbx_strand_id
1 'polypeptide(L)'
;MDSKTYEKLQALRRYKEPIQAVLRTVKRHDKDDPDTEYAEFALENGKIIGVCKKEDFSDYSFRSITQFTGNIFNVVITQMSDELDVNKVQVSVKEASRRSADALIRELIELEQDKRLQEPTYEAEVTGYNMNAQVPTIFLRINGAECFMKLHELNYGRVYKNAVDRYAPIGERIPVKVLQFNPEQRLIHVSRKAAVENPYQLLSELAEGDTIVGRVVNVDPRFGVFVELDQGCTIKGIVPKTIEQPVLDEVVSMRIVNVDVEKERGSGVIFKFPFGRKKVNDPTAFLYN
;
A
#
# COMPACT_ATOMS: atom_id res chain seq x y z
N MET A 1 36.07 12.93 12.28
CA MET A 1 34.74 13.55 12.41
C MET A 1 34.88 14.94 13.03
N ASP A 2 34.16 15.95 12.56
CA ASP A 2 34.17 17.27 13.21
C ASP A 2 33.38 17.24 14.55
N SER A 3 33.76 18.10 15.50
CA SER A 3 33.20 18.12 16.86
C SER A 3 31.68 18.33 16.89
N LYS A 4 31.13 19.13 15.97
CA LYS A 4 29.68 19.39 15.88
C LYS A 4 28.91 18.14 15.43
N THR A 5 29.45 17.40 14.46
CA THR A 5 28.88 16.13 14.01
C THR A 5 28.97 15.07 15.12
N TYR A 6 30.08 15.01 15.87
CA TYR A 6 30.21 14.09 17.01
C TYR A 6 29.10 14.32 18.05
N GLU A 7 28.92 15.56 18.52
CA GLU A 7 27.90 15.92 19.51
C GLU A 7 26.48 15.58 19.02
N LYS A 8 26.19 15.87 17.74
CA LYS A 8 24.91 15.53 17.11
C LYS A 8 24.64 14.03 17.16
N LEU A 9 25.58 13.21 16.71
CA LEU A 9 25.43 11.74 16.72
C LEU A 9 25.35 11.19 18.15
N GLN A 10 26.06 11.80 19.10
CA GLN A 10 26.00 11.42 20.51
C GLN A 10 24.61 11.71 21.10
N ALA A 11 23.99 12.84 20.76
CA ALA A 11 22.60 13.13 21.14
C ALA A 11 21.63 12.12 20.53
N LEU A 12 21.73 11.85 19.23
CA LEU A 12 20.88 10.86 18.52
C LEU A 12 21.01 9.46 19.14
N ARG A 13 22.23 9.02 19.49
CA ARG A 13 22.47 7.78 20.22
C ARG A 13 21.82 7.79 21.60
N ARG A 14 21.99 8.86 22.37
CA ARG A 14 21.47 8.99 23.75
C ARG A 14 19.96 8.87 23.79
N TYR A 15 19.26 9.49 22.84
CA TYR A 15 17.80 9.44 22.75
C TYR A 15 17.30 8.24 21.91
N LYS A 16 18.22 7.51 21.27
CA LYS A 16 17.94 6.45 20.29
C LYS A 16 16.90 6.92 19.26
N GLU A 17 17.13 8.10 18.72
CA GLU A 17 16.26 8.72 17.74
C GLU A 17 16.49 8.08 16.35
N PRO A 18 15.45 7.56 15.68
CA PRO A 18 15.59 7.00 14.35
C PRO A 18 15.99 8.07 13.33
N ILE A 19 16.99 7.77 12.51
CA ILE A 19 17.47 8.65 11.42
C ILE A 19 17.46 7.90 10.10
N GLN A 20 17.15 8.60 9.01
CA GLN A 20 17.17 8.03 7.67
C GLN A 20 18.61 7.84 7.19
N ALA A 21 18.89 6.65 6.66
CA ALA A 21 20.18 6.30 6.11
C ALA A 21 20.02 5.43 4.86
N VAL A 22 20.85 5.68 3.84
CA VAL A 22 20.84 4.89 2.59
C VAL A 22 21.75 3.69 2.77
N LEU A 23 21.26 2.48 2.50
CA LEU A 23 22.10 1.29 2.46
C LEU A 23 23.01 1.35 1.21
N ARG A 24 24.30 1.66 1.39
CA ARG A 24 25.25 1.82 0.28
C ARG A 24 25.80 0.49 -0.21
N THR A 25 26.33 -0.29 0.72
CA THR A 25 27.03 -1.54 0.38
C THR A 25 26.80 -2.56 1.45
N VAL A 26 26.89 -3.83 1.06
CA VAL A 26 26.88 -4.98 1.95
C VAL A 26 28.22 -5.68 1.81
N LYS A 27 28.86 -5.98 2.93
CA LYS A 27 30.18 -6.59 3.02
C LYS A 27 30.12 -7.81 3.93
N ARG A 28 31.18 -8.62 3.90
CA ARG A 28 31.37 -9.74 4.83
C ARG A 28 32.70 -9.59 5.53
N HIS A 29 32.76 -9.94 6.81
CA HIS A 29 34.03 -10.03 7.52
C HIS A 29 34.85 -11.23 7.02
N ASP A 30 34.18 -12.35 6.76
CA ASP A 30 34.74 -13.53 6.12
C ASP A 30 34.03 -13.76 4.78
N LYS A 31 34.80 -13.88 3.69
CA LYS A 31 34.21 -14.06 2.35
C LYS A 31 33.49 -15.40 2.22
N ASP A 32 33.93 -16.40 2.98
CA ASP A 32 33.44 -17.77 2.89
C ASP A 32 32.26 -18.04 3.86
N ASP A 33 32.06 -17.17 4.86
CA ASP A 33 30.94 -17.26 5.80
C ASP A 33 29.85 -16.19 5.53
N PRO A 34 28.68 -16.58 4.96
CA PRO A 34 27.57 -15.68 4.67
C PRO A 34 26.85 -15.13 5.92
N ASP A 35 27.14 -15.62 7.12
CA ASP A 35 26.59 -15.08 8.37
C ASP A 35 27.41 -13.93 8.94
N THR A 36 28.63 -13.71 8.44
CA THR A 36 29.45 -12.55 8.79
C THR A 36 29.11 -11.28 8.00
N GLU A 37 27.97 -11.29 7.32
CA GLU A 37 27.48 -10.19 6.50
C GLU A 37 27.08 -8.98 7.34
N TYR A 38 27.45 -7.78 6.89
CA TYR A 38 27.05 -6.52 7.50
C TYR A 38 26.76 -5.46 6.45
N ALA A 39 25.84 -4.57 6.79
CA ALA A 39 25.41 -3.45 5.96
C ALA A 39 26.16 -2.17 6.34
N GLU A 40 26.64 -1.44 5.33
CA GLU A 40 27.18 -0.09 5.47
C GLU A 40 26.16 0.93 4.97
N PHE A 41 25.66 1.73 5.90
CA PHE A 41 24.73 2.83 5.69
C PHE A 41 25.47 4.16 5.54
N ALA A 42 25.01 5.00 4.64
CA ALA A 42 25.46 6.39 4.55
C ALA A 42 24.58 7.29 5.40
N LEU A 43 25.25 7.98 6.33
CA LEU A 43 24.67 8.94 7.26
C LEU A 43 25.26 10.35 6.98
N GLU A 44 24.53 11.40 7.33
CA GLU A 44 24.97 12.80 7.16
C GLU A 44 25.51 13.07 5.74
N ASN A 45 24.72 12.74 4.72
CA ASN A 45 25.10 12.82 3.29
C ASN A 45 26.35 11.99 2.91
N GLY A 46 26.59 10.90 3.64
CA GLY A 46 27.70 9.97 3.40
C GLY A 46 29.01 10.38 4.04
N LYS A 47 29.02 11.39 4.92
CA LYS A 47 30.19 11.74 5.74
C LYS A 47 30.50 10.68 6.80
N ILE A 48 29.46 9.98 7.26
CA ILE A 48 29.52 8.98 8.32
C ILE A 48 29.01 7.64 7.77
N ILE A 49 29.69 6.56 8.16
CA ILE A 49 29.34 5.20 7.78
C ILE A 49 28.71 4.52 8.99
N GLY A 50 27.44 4.14 8.87
CA GLY A 50 26.74 3.30 9.85
C GLY A 50 26.96 1.84 9.54
N VAL A 51 27.56 1.08 10.44
CA VAL A 51 27.77 -0.36 10.31
C VAL A 51 26.64 -1.10 11.04
N CYS A 52 25.87 -1.89 10.32
CA CYS A 52 24.77 -2.69 10.85
C CYS A 52 25.08 -4.18 10.65
N LYS A 53 25.09 -4.95 11.73
CA LYS A 53 25.22 -6.42 11.64
C LYS A 53 23.97 -7.03 11.03
N LYS A 54 24.07 -8.23 10.44
CA LYS A 54 22.93 -8.98 9.89
C LYS A 54 21.82 -9.20 10.91
N GLU A 55 22.16 -9.52 12.16
CA GLU A 55 21.22 -9.73 13.26
C GLU A 55 20.44 -8.47 13.68
N ASP A 56 21.04 -7.29 13.43
CA ASP A 56 20.48 -5.98 13.73
C ASP A 56 19.72 -5.37 12.54
N PHE A 57 19.74 -6.04 11.38
CA PHE A 57 19.11 -5.53 10.17
C PHE A 57 17.60 -5.75 10.16
N SER A 58 17.14 -6.91 10.64
CA SER A 58 15.72 -7.27 10.61
C SER A 58 15.42 -8.38 11.62
N ASP A 59 14.15 -8.49 12.02
CA ASP A 59 13.65 -9.66 12.75
C ASP A 59 13.51 -10.90 11.83
N TYR A 60 13.57 -10.73 10.51
CA TYR A 60 13.58 -11.82 9.53
C TYR A 60 15.01 -12.21 9.11
N SER A 61 15.22 -13.51 8.90
CA SER A 61 16.46 -14.01 8.32
C SER A 61 16.43 -13.90 6.80
N PHE A 62 17.42 -13.21 6.24
CA PHE A 62 17.60 -13.12 4.79
C PHE A 62 18.85 -13.90 4.38
N ARG A 63 18.80 -14.47 3.17
CA ARG A 63 19.97 -15.12 2.57
C ARG A 63 21.11 -14.12 2.35
N SER A 64 20.78 -12.90 1.93
CA SER A 64 21.69 -11.76 1.86
C SER A 64 20.90 -10.45 1.93
N ILE A 65 21.50 -9.45 2.55
CA ILE A 65 21.05 -8.07 2.67
C ILE A 65 21.27 -7.32 1.35
N THR A 66 22.13 -7.83 0.45
CA THR A 66 22.53 -7.17 -0.81
C THR A 66 21.34 -6.74 -1.67
N GLN A 67 20.24 -7.49 -1.64
CA GLN A 67 19.01 -7.18 -2.38
C GLN A 67 18.36 -5.84 -1.97
N PHE A 68 18.71 -5.30 -0.81
CA PHE A 68 18.17 -4.05 -0.28
C PHE A 68 19.08 -2.83 -0.53
N THR A 69 20.19 -3.01 -1.24
CA THR A 69 21.13 -1.92 -1.54
C THR A 69 20.44 -0.81 -2.34
N GLY A 70 20.75 0.45 -2.00
CA GLY A 70 20.10 1.63 -2.55
C GLY A 70 18.84 2.08 -1.79
N ASN A 71 18.23 1.22 -0.98
CA ASN A 71 17.04 1.58 -0.22
C ASN A 71 17.37 2.46 0.99
N ILE A 72 16.41 3.28 1.40
CA ILE A 72 16.48 4.13 2.59
C ILE A 72 15.84 3.40 3.77
N PHE A 73 16.55 3.37 4.89
CA PHE A 73 16.08 2.78 6.14
C PHE A 73 16.18 3.78 7.29
N ASN A 74 15.29 3.63 8.27
CA ASN A 74 15.48 4.24 9.57
C ASN A 74 16.47 3.39 10.37
N VAL A 75 17.47 4.03 10.95
CA VAL A 75 18.48 3.39 11.80
C VAL A 75 18.61 4.16 13.11
N VAL A 76 18.99 3.48 14.18
CA VAL A 76 19.39 4.13 15.43
C VAL A 76 20.85 3.82 15.69
N ILE A 77 21.58 4.80 16.22
CA ILE A 77 22.98 4.64 16.59
C ILE A 77 23.05 3.87 17.90
N THR A 78 23.69 2.71 17.90
CA THR A 78 23.83 1.85 19.07
C THR A 78 25.17 2.10 19.78
N GLN A 79 26.25 2.17 19.00
CA GLN A 79 27.60 2.39 19.49
C GLN A 79 28.36 3.38 18.62
N MET A 80 29.32 4.07 19.21
CA MET A 80 30.24 4.99 18.53
C MET A 80 31.65 4.73 19.08
N SER A 81 32.67 4.90 18.25
CA SER A 81 34.05 4.95 18.75
C SER A 81 34.26 6.23 19.54
N ASP A 82 35.03 6.15 20.62
CA ASP A 82 35.48 7.33 21.37
C ASP A 82 36.58 8.10 20.61
N GLU A 83 37.16 7.48 19.57
CA GLU A 83 38.14 8.12 18.68
C GLU A 83 37.45 9.05 17.66
N LEU A 84 37.70 10.36 17.78
CA LEU A 84 37.08 11.37 16.91
C LEU A 84 37.40 11.19 15.41
N ASP A 85 38.48 10.52 15.04
CA ASP A 85 38.89 10.34 13.64
C ASP A 85 38.14 9.22 12.92
N VAL A 86 37.40 8.39 13.65
CA VAL A 86 36.65 7.28 13.06
C VAL A 86 35.26 7.77 12.64
N ASN A 87 35.08 7.99 11.34
CA ASN A 87 33.76 8.30 10.74
C ASN A 87 32.85 7.06 10.64
N LYS A 88 32.94 6.11 11.58
CA LYS A 88 32.13 4.89 11.63
C LYS A 88 31.39 4.78 12.95
N VAL A 89 30.11 4.43 12.86
CA VAL A 89 29.23 4.20 14.02
C VAL A 89 28.50 2.87 13.85
N GLN A 90 28.16 2.17 14.93
CA GLN A 90 27.27 1.03 14.84
C GLN A 90 25.83 1.49 14.85
N VAL A 91 25.02 0.86 14.00
CA VAL A 91 23.60 1.18 13.87
C VAL A 91 22.74 -0.08 13.87
N SER A 92 21.48 0.06 14.26
CA SER A 92 20.49 -1.02 14.21
C SER A 92 19.23 -0.54 13.48
N VAL A 93 18.85 -1.27 12.43
CA VAL A 93 17.58 -1.06 11.71
C VAL A 93 16.44 -1.66 12.53
N LYS A 94 16.68 -2.82 13.14
CA LYS A 94 15.74 -3.54 13.99
C LYS A 94 15.30 -2.72 15.20
N GLU A 95 16.24 -2.11 15.93
CA GLU A 95 15.88 -1.23 17.05
C GLU A 95 15.12 0.02 16.57
N ALA A 96 15.49 0.59 15.42
CA ALA A 96 14.81 1.75 14.85
C ALA A 96 13.35 1.43 14.47
N SER A 97 13.13 0.25 13.87
CA SER A 97 11.80 -0.26 13.51
C SER A 97 10.94 -0.45 14.76
N ARG A 98 11.48 -1.06 15.82
CA ARG A 98 10.75 -1.24 17.09
C ARG A 98 10.36 0.09 17.73
N ARG A 99 11.26 1.08 17.72
CA ARG A 99 10.98 2.41 18.26
C ARG A 99 9.94 3.17 17.46
N SER A 100 10.03 3.10 16.14
CA SER A 100 9.05 3.71 15.24
C SER A 100 7.67 3.07 15.46
N ALA A 101 7.62 1.75 15.68
CA ALA A 101 6.39 1.03 15.99
C ALA A 101 5.80 1.44 17.35
N ASP A 102 6.62 1.52 18.39
CA ASP A 102 6.19 1.95 19.71
C ASP A 102 5.72 3.42 19.72
N ALA A 103 6.33 4.28 18.90
CA ALA A 103 5.90 5.67 18.72
C ALA A 103 4.52 5.74 18.04
N LEU A 104 4.32 4.99 16.95
CA LEU A 104 3.01 4.87 16.30
C LEU A 104 1.95 4.33 17.27
N ILE A 105 2.27 3.31 18.06
CA ILE A 105 1.33 2.75 19.05
C ILE A 105 0.87 3.82 20.04
N ARG A 106 1.76 4.70 20.51
CA ARG A 106 1.39 5.80 21.42
C ARG A 106 0.48 6.81 20.74
N GLU A 107 0.82 7.19 19.50
CA GLU A 107 -0.02 8.07 18.67
C GLU A 107 -1.43 7.47 18.48
N LEU A 108 -1.53 6.18 18.16
CA LEU A 108 -2.82 5.50 17.97
C LEU A 108 -3.64 5.40 19.26
N ILE A 109 -3.00 5.29 20.44
CA ILE A 109 -3.69 5.34 21.73
C ILE A 109 -4.35 6.72 21.92
N GLU A 110 -3.63 7.80 21.65
CA GLU A 110 -4.15 9.17 21.76
C GLU A 110 -5.31 9.40 20.77
N LEU A 111 -5.13 8.96 19.52
CA LEU A 111 -6.16 9.09 18.49
C LEU A 111 -7.42 8.25 18.78
N GLU A 112 -7.29 7.06 19.36
CA GLU A 112 -8.44 6.25 19.79
C GLU A 112 -9.22 6.94 20.90
N GLN A 113 -8.55 7.55 21.89
CA GLN A 113 -9.19 8.30 22.98
C GLN A 113 -10.02 9.47 22.45
N ASP A 114 -9.50 10.17 21.45
CA ASP A 114 -10.20 11.29 20.82
C ASP A 114 -11.20 10.87 19.72
N LYS A 115 -11.28 9.57 19.38
CA LYS A 115 -12.07 9.01 18.24
C LYS A 115 -11.65 9.55 16.87
N ARG A 116 -10.35 9.78 16.68
CA ARG A 116 -9.74 10.41 15.50
C ARG A 116 -8.84 9.47 14.71
N LEU A 117 -8.92 8.16 14.95
CA LEU A 117 -8.12 7.15 14.24
C LEU A 117 -8.15 7.25 12.70
N GLN A 118 -9.31 7.63 12.15
CA GLN A 118 -9.53 7.71 10.70
C GLN A 118 -9.19 9.09 10.10
N GLU A 119 -8.63 10.01 10.88
CA GLU A 119 -8.15 11.28 10.37
C GLU A 119 -6.81 11.12 9.62
N PRO A 120 -5.75 10.57 10.23
CA PRO A 120 -4.46 10.46 9.57
C PRO A 120 -4.46 9.40 8.48
N THR A 121 -3.72 9.70 7.42
CA THR A 121 -3.33 8.75 6.39
C THR A 121 -1.87 8.35 6.60
N TYR A 122 -1.60 7.05 6.53
CA TYR A 122 -0.27 6.49 6.67
C TYR A 122 0.15 5.77 5.39
N GLU A 123 1.45 5.72 5.15
CA GLU A 123 2.05 4.83 4.14
C GLU A 123 2.34 3.48 4.78
N ALA A 124 1.71 2.43 4.27
CA ALA A 124 1.90 1.06 4.74
C ALA A 124 2.62 0.21 3.69
N GLU A 125 3.71 -0.44 4.10
CA GLU A 125 4.45 -1.37 3.26
C GLU A 125 3.75 -2.74 3.26
N VAL A 126 3.43 -3.29 2.09
CA VAL A 126 2.82 -4.61 1.96
C VAL A 126 3.86 -5.69 2.24
N THR A 127 3.66 -6.51 3.27
CA THR A 127 4.62 -7.56 3.67
C THR A 127 4.21 -8.94 3.18
N GLY A 128 2.93 -9.16 2.91
CA GLY A 128 2.43 -10.43 2.40
C GLY A 128 0.92 -10.52 2.42
N TYR A 129 0.40 -11.70 2.11
CA TYR A 129 -1.04 -11.95 2.11
C TYR A 129 -1.38 -13.42 2.39
N ASN A 130 -2.56 -13.65 2.96
CA ASN A 130 -3.15 -14.97 3.15
C ASN A 130 -4.56 -15.01 2.52
N MET A 131 -4.64 -15.55 1.31
CA MET A 131 -5.89 -15.62 0.52
C MET A 131 -6.74 -16.87 0.79
N ASN A 132 -6.14 -17.87 1.44
CA ASN A 132 -6.77 -19.16 1.72
C ASN A 132 -7.43 -19.20 3.11
N ALA A 133 -7.17 -18.21 3.96
CA ALA A 133 -7.87 -18.02 5.22
C ALA A 133 -9.38 -17.85 5.02
N GLN A 134 -10.15 -18.13 6.09
CA GLN A 134 -11.60 -17.91 6.13
C GLN A 134 -11.94 -16.46 5.76
N VAL A 135 -11.13 -15.51 6.22
CA VAL A 135 -11.15 -14.11 5.80
C VAL A 135 -9.85 -13.79 5.07
N PRO A 136 -9.88 -13.58 3.74
CA PRO A 136 -8.70 -13.19 2.98
C PRO A 136 -8.10 -11.89 3.54
N THR A 137 -6.81 -11.96 3.89
CA THR A 137 -6.12 -10.91 4.66
C THR A 137 -4.81 -10.53 3.99
N ILE A 138 -4.49 -9.24 3.99
CA ILE A 138 -3.24 -8.66 3.52
C ILE A 138 -2.50 -8.14 4.76
N PHE A 139 -1.22 -8.48 4.87
CA PHE A 139 -0.35 -8.04 5.95
C PHE A 139 0.48 -6.86 5.47
N LEU A 140 0.55 -5.83 6.31
CA LEU A 140 1.28 -4.61 6.02
C LEU A 140 2.01 -4.13 7.26
N ARG A 141 2.88 -3.13 7.06
CA ARG A 141 3.63 -2.50 8.15
C ARG A 141 3.57 -0.99 8.04
N ILE A 142 3.19 -0.32 9.12
CA ILE A 142 3.25 1.14 9.25
C ILE A 142 4.35 1.46 10.24
N ASN A 143 5.40 2.17 9.82
CA ASN A 143 6.49 2.60 10.70
C ASN A 143 7.07 1.48 11.60
N GLY A 144 7.15 0.24 11.11
CA GLY A 144 7.64 -0.89 11.91
C GLY A 144 6.57 -1.68 12.66
N ALA A 145 5.36 -1.15 12.80
CA ALA A 145 4.25 -1.83 13.45
C ALA A 145 3.50 -2.73 12.47
N GLU A 146 3.25 -3.98 12.88
CA GLU A 146 2.46 -4.93 12.10
C GLU A 146 0.99 -4.53 12.07
N CYS A 147 0.41 -4.57 10.88
CA CYS A 147 -1.00 -4.30 10.67
C CYS A 147 -1.58 -5.25 9.63
N PHE A 148 -2.91 -5.30 9.57
CA PHE A 148 -3.61 -6.15 8.62
C PHE A 148 -4.76 -5.39 7.97
N MET A 149 -5.08 -5.79 6.75
CA MET A 149 -6.18 -5.27 5.96
C MET A 149 -6.99 -6.45 5.41
N LYS A 150 -8.31 -6.39 5.52
CA LYS A 150 -9.17 -7.38 4.87
C LYS A 150 -9.22 -7.12 3.37
N LEU A 151 -9.39 -8.15 2.55
CA LEU A 151 -9.40 -7.99 1.09
C LEU A 151 -10.44 -6.98 0.58
N HIS A 152 -11.61 -6.86 1.22
CA HIS A 152 -12.65 -5.89 0.82
C HIS A 152 -12.32 -4.44 1.18
N GLU A 153 -11.28 -4.21 2.00
CA GLU A 153 -10.77 -2.88 2.35
C GLU A 153 -9.69 -2.38 1.37
N LEU A 154 -9.26 -3.23 0.43
CA LEU A 154 -8.20 -2.89 -0.52
C LEU A 154 -8.67 -1.93 -1.62
N ASN A 155 -9.86 -2.16 -2.16
CA ASN A 155 -10.39 -1.38 -3.28
C ASN A 155 -11.93 -1.39 -3.29
N TYR A 156 -12.54 -0.33 -3.79
CA TYR A 156 -13.98 -0.23 -4.03
C TYR A 156 -14.47 -1.18 -5.12
N GLY A 157 -13.62 -1.42 -6.13
CA GLY A 157 -13.86 -2.42 -7.17
C GLY A 157 -13.68 -3.84 -6.66
N ARG A 158 -14.22 -4.83 -7.40
CA ARG A 158 -14.06 -6.24 -7.06
C ARG A 158 -12.60 -6.66 -7.23
N VAL A 159 -11.96 -7.08 -6.14
CA VAL A 159 -10.63 -7.69 -6.16
C VAL A 159 -10.77 -9.21 -6.10
N TYR A 160 -10.28 -9.91 -7.12
CA TYR A 160 -10.19 -11.37 -7.11
C TYR A 160 -8.96 -11.83 -6.31
N LYS A 161 -9.09 -12.94 -5.58
CA LYS A 161 -8.02 -13.49 -4.72
C LYS A 161 -6.70 -13.73 -5.46
N ASN A 162 -6.77 -14.15 -6.73
CA ASN A 162 -5.60 -14.43 -7.57
C ASN A 162 -5.00 -13.16 -8.21
N ALA A 163 -5.59 -11.99 -8.00
CA ALA A 163 -5.16 -10.73 -8.59
C ALA A 163 -4.72 -9.69 -7.55
N VAL A 164 -4.59 -10.07 -6.28
CA VAL A 164 -4.24 -9.13 -5.19
C VAL A 164 -2.90 -8.46 -5.41
N ASP A 165 -1.92 -9.20 -5.91
CA ASP A 165 -0.59 -8.69 -6.22
C ASP A 165 -0.62 -7.51 -7.22
N ARG A 166 -1.63 -7.43 -8.11
CA ARG A 166 -1.80 -6.26 -9.00
C ARG A 166 -2.12 -4.97 -8.25
N TYR A 167 -2.79 -5.08 -7.10
CA TYR A 167 -3.28 -3.94 -6.34
C TYR A 167 -2.44 -3.64 -5.10
N ALA A 168 -1.78 -4.66 -4.55
CA ALA A 168 -0.92 -4.57 -3.39
C ALA A 168 0.29 -5.52 -3.58
N PRO A 169 1.24 -5.15 -4.45
CA PRO A 169 2.49 -5.91 -4.60
C PRO A 169 3.26 -5.93 -3.29
N ILE A 170 3.90 -7.07 -2.98
CA ILE A 170 4.77 -7.18 -1.81
C ILE A 170 5.95 -6.21 -1.95
N GLY A 171 6.23 -5.44 -0.90
CA GLY A 171 7.27 -4.41 -0.85
C GLY A 171 6.82 -3.03 -1.33
N GLU A 172 5.63 -2.90 -1.92
CA GLU A 172 5.08 -1.59 -2.28
C GLU A 172 4.51 -0.89 -1.04
N ARG A 173 4.57 0.44 -1.03
CA ARG A 173 3.91 1.28 -0.04
C ARG A 173 2.60 1.80 -0.62
N ILE A 174 1.51 1.57 0.12
CA ILE A 174 0.18 2.04 -0.23
C ILE A 174 -0.41 2.90 0.89
N PRO A 175 -1.19 3.93 0.54
CA PRO A 175 -1.85 4.77 1.53
C PRO A 175 -2.97 3.99 2.22
N VAL A 176 -3.03 4.08 3.54
CA VAL A 176 -4.05 3.44 4.38
C VAL A 176 -4.47 4.35 5.52
N LYS A 177 -5.67 4.13 6.04
CA LYS A 177 -6.14 4.68 7.31
C LYS A 177 -6.36 3.59 8.34
N VAL A 178 -6.19 3.92 9.62
CA VAL A 178 -6.48 3.00 10.71
C VAL A 178 -7.97 3.01 10.99
N LEU A 179 -8.62 1.85 10.82
CA LEU A 179 -10.05 1.69 11.12
C LEU A 179 -10.29 1.33 12.58
N GLN A 180 -9.43 0.48 13.13
CA GLN A 180 -9.54 -0.03 14.49
C GLN A 180 -8.16 -0.36 15.03
N PHE A 181 -7.96 -0.08 16.31
CA PHE A 181 -6.74 -0.41 17.02
C PHE A 181 -7.04 -1.14 18.32
N ASN A 182 -6.35 -2.27 18.56
CA ASN A 182 -6.38 -2.97 19.84
C ASN A 182 -5.01 -2.80 20.54
N PRO A 183 -4.91 -1.99 21.61
CA PRO A 183 -3.65 -1.73 22.29
C PRO A 183 -3.09 -2.95 23.05
N GLU A 184 -3.95 -3.83 23.57
CA GLU A 184 -3.50 -5.02 24.32
C GLU A 184 -2.81 -6.03 23.39
N GLN A 185 -3.40 -6.24 22.21
CA GLN A 185 -2.89 -7.18 21.21
C GLN A 185 -1.90 -6.53 20.23
N ARG A 186 -1.68 -5.21 20.34
CA ARG A 186 -0.95 -4.39 19.35
C ARG A 186 -1.41 -4.65 17.92
N LEU A 187 -2.71 -4.86 17.75
CA LEU A 187 -3.31 -5.24 16.47
C LEU A 187 -3.92 -4.01 15.81
N ILE A 188 -3.42 -3.66 14.63
CA ILE A 188 -3.86 -2.49 13.85
C ILE A 188 -4.61 -2.98 12.61
N HIS A 189 -5.90 -2.64 12.50
CA HIS A 189 -6.72 -2.91 11.33
C HIS A 189 -6.79 -1.67 10.44
N VAL A 190 -6.39 -1.81 9.19
CA VAL A 190 -6.27 -0.68 8.25
C VAL A 190 -7.15 -0.86 7.03
N SER A 191 -7.42 0.25 6.33
CA SER A 191 -8.16 0.27 5.07
C SER A 191 -7.53 1.23 4.08
N ARG A 192 -7.29 0.73 2.86
CA ARG A 192 -6.90 1.56 1.71
C ARG A 192 -8.10 2.32 1.16
N LYS A 193 -9.29 1.71 1.14
CA LYS A 193 -10.53 2.39 0.72
C LYS A 193 -10.76 3.69 1.48
N ALA A 194 -10.56 3.68 2.80
CA ALA A 194 -10.72 4.87 3.63
C ALA A 194 -9.67 5.97 3.35
N ALA A 195 -8.53 5.62 2.75
CA ALA A 195 -7.46 6.55 2.41
C ALA A 195 -7.61 7.17 1.02
N VAL A 196 -8.35 6.53 0.12
CA VAL A 196 -8.60 7.01 -1.24
C VAL A 196 -9.97 7.67 -1.34
N GLU A 197 -10.15 8.51 -2.35
CA GLU A 197 -11.44 9.15 -2.61
C GLU A 197 -12.52 8.10 -2.92
N ASN A 198 -13.70 8.27 -2.34
CA ASN A 198 -14.79 7.33 -2.52
C ASN A 198 -15.46 7.59 -3.88
N PRO A 199 -15.31 6.67 -4.86
CA PRO A 199 -15.85 6.88 -6.20
C PRO A 199 -17.39 6.96 -6.21
N TYR A 200 -18.06 6.40 -5.19
CA TYR A 200 -19.51 6.41 -5.09
C TYR A 200 -20.09 7.72 -4.57
N GLN A 201 -19.26 8.70 -4.20
CA GLN A 201 -19.74 10.06 -3.94
C GLN A 201 -20.46 10.66 -5.16
N LEU A 202 -20.04 10.30 -6.38
CA LEU A 202 -20.73 10.67 -7.61
C LEU A 202 -22.22 10.28 -7.59
N LEU A 203 -22.59 9.19 -6.92
CA LEU A 203 -24.00 8.79 -6.82
C LEU A 203 -24.87 9.84 -6.12
N SER A 204 -24.31 10.64 -5.21
CA SER A 204 -25.06 11.71 -4.55
C SER A 204 -25.46 12.86 -5.49
N GLU A 205 -24.78 12.96 -6.63
CA GLU A 205 -25.04 13.97 -7.68
C GLU A 205 -26.03 13.46 -8.75
N LEU A 206 -26.38 12.17 -8.72
CA LEU A 206 -27.24 11.53 -9.71
C LEU A 206 -28.66 11.31 -9.19
N ALA A 207 -29.64 11.59 -10.04
CA ALA A 207 -31.06 11.34 -9.78
C ALA A 207 -31.63 10.24 -10.68
N GLU A 208 -32.74 9.64 -10.25
CA GLU A 208 -33.52 8.74 -11.11
C GLU A 208 -33.99 9.48 -12.37
N GLY A 209 -33.77 8.86 -13.53
CA GLY A 209 -34.06 9.45 -14.84
C GLY A 209 -32.87 10.13 -15.52
N ASP A 210 -31.77 10.41 -14.80
CA ASP A 210 -30.58 11.03 -15.37
C ASP A 210 -29.95 10.14 -16.45
N THR A 211 -29.41 10.79 -17.48
CA THR A 211 -28.74 10.11 -18.58
C THR A 211 -27.25 10.32 -18.48
N ILE A 212 -26.51 9.22 -18.38
CA ILE A 212 -25.06 9.23 -18.21
C ILE A 212 -24.39 8.32 -19.24
N VAL A 213 -23.11 8.57 -19.46
CA VAL A 213 -22.25 7.74 -20.29
C VAL A 213 -21.27 7.01 -19.37
N GLY A 214 -21.01 5.74 -19.67
CA GLY A 214 -20.02 4.97 -18.93
C GLY A 214 -19.42 3.86 -19.78
N ARG A 215 -18.37 3.25 -19.27
CA ARG A 215 -17.63 2.16 -19.92
C ARG A 215 -17.97 0.83 -19.27
N VAL A 216 -18.19 -0.21 -20.06
CA VAL A 216 -18.48 -1.55 -19.57
C VAL A 216 -17.19 -2.18 -19.03
N VAL A 217 -17.13 -2.38 -17.72
CA VAL A 217 -15.94 -2.95 -17.05
C VAL A 217 -16.08 -4.42 -16.71
N ASN A 218 -17.30 -4.95 -16.72
CA ASN A 218 -17.54 -6.37 -16.54
C ASN A 218 -18.87 -6.80 -17.15
N VAL A 219 -18.90 -7.98 -17.74
CA VAL A 219 -20.11 -8.64 -18.24
C VAL A 219 -20.14 -10.03 -17.65
N ASP A 220 -21.00 -10.22 -16.65
CA ASP A 220 -21.17 -11.51 -15.99
C ASP A 220 -22.49 -12.17 -16.42
N PRO A 221 -22.47 -13.41 -16.93
CA PRO A 221 -23.69 -14.11 -17.38
C PRO A 221 -24.76 -14.29 -16.30
N ARG A 222 -24.38 -14.27 -15.01
CA ARG A 222 -25.28 -14.48 -13.86
C ARG A 222 -25.64 -13.17 -13.18
N PHE A 223 -24.70 -12.23 -13.09
CA PHE A 223 -24.88 -11.00 -12.30
C PHE A 223 -25.26 -9.78 -13.14
N GLY A 224 -25.03 -9.81 -14.45
CA GLY A 224 -25.37 -8.76 -15.40
C GLY A 224 -24.17 -7.95 -15.89
N VAL A 225 -24.46 -6.80 -16.48
CA VAL A 225 -23.46 -5.87 -17.02
C VAL A 225 -23.14 -4.83 -15.95
N PHE A 226 -21.86 -4.49 -15.80
CA PHE A 226 -21.38 -3.45 -14.91
C PHE A 226 -20.74 -2.34 -15.72
N VAL A 227 -21.21 -1.12 -15.47
CA VAL A 227 -20.78 0.09 -16.17
C VAL A 227 -20.06 0.98 -15.17
N GLU A 228 -18.80 1.28 -15.46
CA GLU A 228 -18.01 2.30 -14.79
C GLU A 228 -18.37 3.67 -15.35
N LEU A 229 -18.75 4.57 -14.48
CA LEU A 229 -19.02 5.97 -14.74
C LEU A 229 -17.73 6.77 -14.52
N ASP A 230 -17.85 8.09 -14.43
CA ASP A 230 -16.72 8.93 -14.04
C ASP A 230 -16.23 8.60 -12.62
N GLN A 231 -14.96 8.93 -12.37
CA GLN A 231 -14.29 8.78 -11.08
C GLN A 231 -14.25 7.34 -10.52
N GLY A 232 -14.47 6.32 -11.37
CA GLY A 232 -14.38 4.90 -10.97
C GLY A 232 -15.66 4.33 -10.34
N CYS A 233 -16.77 5.09 -10.33
CA CYS A 233 -18.04 4.62 -9.79
C CYS A 233 -18.62 3.52 -10.69
N THR A 234 -18.82 2.31 -10.17
CA THR A 234 -19.37 1.20 -10.99
C THR A 234 -20.79 0.85 -10.57
N ILE A 235 -21.73 0.88 -11.51
CA ILE A 235 -23.14 0.57 -11.27
C ILE A 235 -23.67 -0.53 -12.18
N LYS A 236 -24.81 -1.11 -11.80
CA LYS A 236 -25.43 -2.21 -12.57
C LYS A 236 -26.14 -1.67 -13.81
N GLY A 237 -25.72 -2.14 -14.97
CA GLY A 237 -26.39 -1.94 -16.26
C GLY A 237 -27.45 -3.00 -16.51
N ILE A 238 -28.71 -2.58 -16.60
CA ILE A 238 -29.81 -3.41 -17.08
C ILE A 238 -29.81 -3.33 -18.60
N VAL A 239 -29.72 -4.47 -19.27
CA VAL A 239 -29.73 -4.57 -20.73
C VAL A 239 -31.12 -5.05 -21.18
N PRO A 240 -31.93 -4.20 -21.83
CA PRO A 240 -33.18 -4.61 -22.46
C PRO A 240 -32.93 -5.68 -23.54
N LYS A 241 -33.88 -6.60 -23.71
CA LYS A 241 -33.81 -7.63 -24.77
C LYS A 241 -33.79 -7.04 -26.20
N THR A 242 -34.18 -5.78 -26.34
CA THR A 242 -34.24 -5.07 -27.63
C THR A 242 -32.88 -4.57 -28.10
N ILE A 243 -31.86 -4.57 -27.24
CA ILE A 243 -30.50 -4.15 -27.61
C ILE A 243 -29.54 -5.33 -27.53
N GLU A 244 -28.52 -5.31 -28.38
CA GLU A 244 -27.46 -6.29 -28.33
C GLU A 244 -26.68 -6.19 -27.01
N GLN A 245 -26.24 -7.33 -26.48
CA GLN A 245 -25.51 -7.38 -25.21
C GLN A 245 -24.16 -6.67 -25.35
N PRO A 246 -23.85 -5.68 -24.51
CA PRO A 246 -22.59 -4.96 -24.61
C PRO A 246 -21.42 -5.87 -24.22
N VAL A 247 -20.24 -5.60 -24.77
CA VAL A 247 -19.00 -6.32 -24.44
C VAL A 247 -18.07 -5.49 -23.58
N LEU A 248 -17.03 -6.14 -23.04
CA LEU A 248 -16.01 -5.47 -22.22
C LEU A 248 -15.40 -4.27 -22.96
N ASP A 249 -15.15 -3.19 -22.22
CA ASP A 249 -14.60 -1.92 -22.67
C ASP A 249 -15.47 -1.08 -23.62
N GLU A 250 -16.70 -1.51 -23.94
CA GLU A 250 -17.62 -0.68 -24.72
C GLU A 250 -18.14 0.53 -23.94
N VAL A 251 -18.27 1.67 -24.62
CA VAL A 251 -18.92 2.86 -24.06
C VAL A 251 -20.42 2.81 -24.34
N VAL A 252 -21.23 2.97 -23.29
CA VAL A 252 -22.69 2.86 -23.33
C VAL A 252 -23.33 4.10 -22.71
N SER A 253 -24.48 4.50 -23.23
CA SER A 253 -25.37 5.49 -22.59
C SER A 253 -26.44 4.75 -21.80
N MET A 254 -26.60 5.15 -20.54
CA MET A 254 -27.57 4.56 -19.63
C MET A 254 -28.42 5.62 -18.96
N ARG A 255 -29.66 5.25 -18.65
CA ARG A 255 -30.57 6.05 -17.84
C ARG A 255 -30.63 5.47 -16.44
N ILE A 256 -30.34 6.29 -15.43
CA ILE A 256 -30.42 5.89 -14.04
C ILE A 256 -31.86 5.50 -13.68
N VAL A 257 -32.01 4.33 -13.08
CA VAL A 257 -33.30 3.79 -12.61
C VAL A 257 -33.40 3.92 -11.10
N ASN A 258 -32.30 3.66 -10.40
CA ASN A 258 -32.28 3.70 -8.96
C ASN A 258 -30.87 4.04 -8.47
N VAL A 259 -30.81 4.88 -7.45
CA VAL A 259 -29.58 5.25 -6.74
C VAL A 259 -29.83 5.10 -5.25
N ASP A 260 -28.96 4.35 -4.60
CA ASP A 260 -28.91 4.17 -3.16
C ASP A 260 -27.51 4.61 -2.69
N VAL A 261 -27.42 5.88 -2.30
CA VAL A 261 -26.16 6.52 -1.87
C VAL A 261 -25.64 5.86 -0.59
N GLU A 262 -26.52 5.53 0.35
CA GLU A 262 -26.14 4.90 1.62
C GLU A 262 -25.52 3.51 1.41
N LYS A 263 -26.05 2.75 0.44
CA LYS A 263 -25.52 1.42 0.11
C LYS A 263 -24.43 1.42 -0.96
N GLU A 264 -24.01 2.60 -1.45
CA GLU A 264 -23.07 2.74 -2.56
C GLU A 264 -23.50 1.91 -3.79
N ARG A 265 -24.79 1.91 -4.10
CA ARG A 265 -25.38 1.10 -5.16
C ARG A 265 -26.18 1.94 -6.12
N GLY A 266 -25.95 1.72 -7.41
CA GLY A 266 -26.78 2.30 -8.47
C GLY A 266 -27.19 1.24 -9.50
N SER A 267 -28.26 1.54 -10.21
CA SER A 267 -28.64 0.79 -11.41
C SER A 267 -29.23 1.70 -12.47
N GLY A 268 -29.03 1.33 -13.73
CA GLY A 268 -29.64 2.05 -14.85
C GLY A 268 -29.86 1.16 -16.06
N VAL A 269 -30.80 1.57 -16.92
CA VAL A 269 -31.09 0.88 -18.18
C VAL A 269 -30.17 1.41 -19.27
N ILE A 270 -29.42 0.51 -19.91
CA ILE A 270 -28.63 0.82 -21.10
C ILE A 270 -29.60 0.94 -22.28
N PHE A 271 -29.53 2.04 -23.03
CA PHE A 271 -30.46 2.27 -24.15
C PHE A 271 -29.80 2.74 -25.45
N LYS A 272 -28.52 3.13 -25.44
CA LYS A 272 -27.80 3.56 -26.66
C LYS A 272 -26.29 3.29 -26.57
N PHE A 273 -25.66 3.14 -27.72
CA PHE A 273 -24.20 3.12 -27.89
C PHE A 273 -23.77 4.45 -28.56
N PRO A 274 -23.16 5.41 -27.85
CA PRO A 274 -22.93 6.76 -28.36
C PRO A 274 -22.00 6.82 -29.59
N PHE A 275 -21.08 5.87 -29.76
CA PHE A 275 -20.12 5.86 -30.88
C PHE A 275 -20.42 4.84 -31.99
N GLY A 276 -21.54 4.12 -31.91
CA GLY A 276 -21.78 2.92 -32.72
C GLY A 276 -20.82 1.78 -32.35
N ARG A 277 -21.23 0.53 -32.56
CA ARG A 277 -20.33 -0.61 -32.35
C ARG A 277 -19.20 -0.53 -33.37
N LYS A 278 -17.97 -0.28 -32.94
CA LYS A 278 -16.81 -0.69 -33.75
C LYS A 278 -16.91 -2.21 -33.84
N LYS A 279 -17.48 -2.72 -34.94
CA LYS A 279 -17.35 -4.13 -35.27
C LYS A 279 -15.85 -4.40 -35.32
N VAL A 280 -15.34 -5.19 -34.37
CA VAL A 280 -14.05 -5.87 -34.55
C VAL A 280 -14.29 -6.92 -35.62
N ASN A 281 -14.39 -6.48 -36.87
CA ASN A 281 -14.31 -7.35 -38.02
C ASN A 281 -12.83 -7.58 -38.25
N ASP A 282 -12.33 -8.71 -37.74
CA ASP A 282 -11.47 -9.67 -38.46
C ASP A 282 -10.56 -10.45 -37.47
N PRO A 283 -10.79 -11.76 -37.23
CA PRO A 283 -9.91 -12.57 -36.41
C PRO A 283 -8.50 -12.80 -37.02
N THR A 284 -8.21 -12.32 -38.23
CA THR A 284 -6.89 -12.45 -38.87
C THR A 284 -5.92 -11.29 -38.62
N ALA A 285 -6.33 -10.23 -37.92
CA ALA A 285 -5.48 -9.05 -37.67
C ALA A 285 -4.22 -9.33 -36.79
N PHE A 286 -4.14 -10.49 -36.14
CA PHE A 286 -2.95 -10.91 -35.37
C PHE A 286 -1.83 -11.52 -36.23
N LEU A 287 -2.05 -11.75 -37.53
CA LEU A 287 -1.06 -12.44 -38.39
C LEU A 287 -0.11 -11.49 -39.15
N TYR A 288 -0.20 -10.17 -38.93
CA TYR A 288 0.64 -9.18 -39.64
C TYR A 288 1.27 -8.10 -38.74
N ASN A 289 1.59 -8.41 -37.48
CA ASN A 289 2.52 -7.61 -36.67
C ASN A 289 3.53 -8.51 -35.97
#